data_AF-A0A7J8CQS9-F1
#
_entry.id   AF-A0A7J8CQS9-F1
#
_cell.length_a   1.000
_cell.length_b   1.000
_cell.length_c   1.000
_cell.angle_alpha   90.00
_cell.angle_beta   90.00
_cell.angle_gamma   90.00
#
_symmetry.space_group_name_H-M   'P 1'
#
loop_
_entity.id
_entity.type
_entity.pdbx_description
1 polymer ?
#
loop_
_entity_poly.entity_id
_entity_poly.type
_entity_poly.pdbx_seq_one_letter_code
_entity_poly.pdbx_strand_id
1 'polypeptide(L)'
;MLYLIGLGLGDAKDITVKGLEVVRRCSRVYLEAYTSVLTVGKEALEEFYGRNLILADREEVEQKADHILKDADVSDVAFLVVGDPFG
;
A
#
# COMPACT_ATOMS: atom_id res chain seq x y z
N MET A 1 11.62 -5.38 5.94
CA MET A 1 11.90 -4.29 4.99
C MET A 1 10.64 -3.45 4.78
N LEU A 2 10.75 -2.14 4.55
CA LEU A 2 9.63 -1.30 4.07
C LEU A 2 9.67 -1.21 2.53
N TYR A 3 8.55 -1.48 1.87
CA TYR A 3 8.36 -1.31 0.43
C TYR A 3 7.36 -0.21 0.15
N LEU A 4 7.73 0.78 -0.65
CA LEU A 4 6.79 1.73 -1.25
C LEU A 4 6.37 1.20 -2.62
N ILE A 5 5.07 1.04 -2.85
CA ILE A 5 4.54 0.38 -4.04
C ILE A 5 3.46 1.25 -4.66
N GLY A 6 3.70 1.68 -5.90
CA GLY A 6 2.70 2.37 -6.70
C GLY A 6 1.63 1.41 -7.22
N LEU A 7 0.36 1.83 -7.15
CA LEU A 7 -0.79 1.07 -7.64
C LEU A 7 -1.14 1.39 -9.10
N GLY A 8 -0.54 2.43 -9.68
CA GLY A 8 -0.97 3.00 -10.95
C GLY A 8 -2.30 3.75 -10.83
N LEU A 9 -2.94 4.05 -11.96
CA LEU A 9 -4.03 5.04 -12.06
C LEU A 9 -5.39 4.44 -12.46
N GLY A 10 -5.38 3.22 -13.01
CA GLY A 10 -6.53 2.52 -13.56
C GLY A 10 -7.26 1.68 -12.53
N ASP A 11 -6.98 0.37 -12.49
CA ASP A 11 -7.66 -0.56 -11.57
C ASP A 11 -6.66 -1.35 -10.70
N ALA A 12 -7.16 -2.34 -9.96
CA ALA A 12 -6.34 -3.17 -9.08
C ALA A 12 -5.15 -3.86 -9.79
N LYS A 13 -5.19 -4.00 -11.12
CA LYS A 13 -4.19 -4.68 -11.95
C LYS A 13 -3.13 -3.74 -12.53
N ASP A 14 -3.26 -2.43 -12.35
CA ASP A 14 -2.25 -1.47 -12.80
C ASP A 14 -0.95 -1.55 -11.98
N ILE A 15 -1.02 -2.14 -10.79
CA ILE A 15 0.15 -2.51 -10.00
C ILE A 15 1.10 -3.39 -10.83
N THR A 16 2.40 -3.16 -10.70
CA THR A 16 3.38 -4.03 -11.35
C THR A 16 3.33 -5.46 -10.80
N VAL A 17 3.74 -6.44 -11.61
CA VAL A 17 3.85 -7.86 -11.17
C VAL A 17 4.70 -7.99 -9.91
N LYS A 18 5.85 -7.28 -9.85
CA LYS A 18 6.72 -7.27 -8.67
C LYS A 18 6.04 -6.66 -7.44
N GLY A 19 5.29 -5.56 -7.62
CA GLY A 19 4.52 -4.95 -6.55
C GLY A 19 3.51 -5.93 -5.96
N LEU A 20 2.74 -6.62 -6.81
CA LEU A 20 1.76 -7.61 -6.38
C LEU A 20 2.38 -8.79 -5.61
N GLU A 21 3.53 -9.30 -6.07
CA GLU A 21 4.27 -10.36 -5.38
C GLU A 21 4.73 -9.93 -3.98
N VAL A 22 5.22 -8.69 -3.85
CA VAL A 22 5.64 -8.12 -2.56
C VAL A 22 4.43 -7.97 -1.63
N VAL A 23 3.35 -7.37 -2.09
CA VAL A 23 2.10 -7.20 -1.31
C VAL A 23 1.64 -8.54 -0.74
N ARG A 24 1.63 -9.59 -1.57
CA ARG A 24 1.19 -10.92 -1.17
C ARG A 24 2.05 -11.58 -0.09
N ARG A 25 3.31 -11.21 0.08
CA ARG A 25 4.20 -11.79 1.12
C ARG A 25 4.36 -10.92 2.36
N CYS A 26 4.07 -9.62 2.29
CA CYS A 26 4.20 -8.71 3.43
C CYS A 26 3.33 -9.13 4.62
N SER A 27 3.84 -8.89 5.84
CA SER A 27 3.10 -9.13 7.09
C SER A 27 1.96 -8.13 7.25
N ARG A 28 2.19 -6.88 6.81
CA ARG A 28 1.24 -5.77 6.88
C ARG A 28 1.30 -4.96 5.59
N VAL A 29 0.14 -4.46 5.18
CA VAL A 29 -0.02 -3.68 3.95
C VAL A 29 -0.86 -2.47 4.29
N TYR A 30 -0.26 -1.29 4.19
CA TYR A 30 -0.92 -0.01 4.39
C TYR A 30 -1.32 0.58 3.03
N LEU A 31 -2.50 1.19 2.96
CA LEU A 31 -3.01 1.87 1.79
C LEU A 31 -3.26 3.33 2.15
N GLU A 32 -2.57 4.23 1.46
CA GLU A 32 -2.93 5.64 1.46
C GLU A 32 -3.67 5.99 0.16
N ALA A 33 -4.73 6.78 0.29
CA ALA A 33 -5.53 7.29 -0.83
C ALA A 33 -5.89 8.77 -0.63
N TYR A 34 -5.06 9.52 0.11
CA TYR A 34 -5.24 10.95 0.35
C TYR A 34 -4.43 11.82 -0.62
N THR A 35 -3.36 11.28 -1.22
CA THR A 35 -2.56 12.03 -2.20
C THR A 35 -3.17 12.03 -3.60
N SER A 36 -3.94 10.99 -3.92
CA SER A 36 -4.63 10.84 -5.21
C SER A 36 -5.90 10.00 -5.08
N VAL A 37 -6.77 10.11 -6.08
CA VAL A 37 -8.08 9.44 -6.09
C VAL A 37 -7.93 7.97 -6.41
N LEU A 38 -8.31 7.12 -5.46
CA LEU A 38 -8.46 5.70 -5.71
C LEU A 38 -9.75 5.46 -6.51
N THR A 39 -9.59 4.95 -7.73
CA THR A 39 -10.65 4.68 -8.71
C THR A 39 -11.48 3.44 -8.41
N VAL A 40 -10.96 2.55 -7.56
CA VAL A 40 -11.61 1.31 -7.12
C VAL A 40 -11.78 1.29 -5.61
N GLY A 41 -12.72 0.50 -5.10
CA GLY A 41 -12.87 0.32 -3.65
C GLY A 41 -11.67 -0.43 -3.05
N LYS A 42 -11.42 -0.20 -1.76
CA LYS A 42 -10.44 -0.96 -0.97
C LYS A 42 -10.71 -2.48 -1.08
N GLU A 43 -11.98 -2.86 -1.08
CA GLU A 43 -12.43 -4.25 -1.13
C GLU A 43 -11.98 -4.96 -2.41
N ALA A 44 -12.01 -4.26 -3.55
CA ALA A 44 -11.56 -4.80 -4.83
C ALA A 44 -10.05 -5.03 -4.85
N LEU A 45 -9.28 -4.14 -4.20
CA LEU A 45 -7.84 -4.33 -4.01
C LEU A 45 -7.56 -5.52 -3.10
N GLU A 46 -8.25 -5.63 -1.96
CA GLU A 46 -8.10 -6.74 -1.00
C GLU A 46 -8.39 -8.10 -1.66
N GLU A 47 -9.47 -8.19 -2.45
CA GLU A 47 -9.85 -9.39 -3.21
C GLU A 47 -8.76 -9.78 -4.21
N PHE A 48 -8.26 -8.84 -5.01
CA PHE A 48 -7.27 -9.14 -6.04
C PHE A 48 -5.87 -9.42 -5.46
N TYR A 49 -5.48 -8.71 -4.41
CA TYR A 49 -4.18 -8.84 -3.75
C TYR A 49 -4.14 -10.06 -2.82
N GLY A 50 -5.29 -10.53 -2.33
CA GLY A 50 -5.38 -11.63 -1.37
C GLY A 50 -4.82 -11.25 -0.01
N ARG A 51 -4.94 -9.97 0.37
CA ARG A 51 -4.41 -9.39 1.61
C ARG A 51 -5.34 -8.30 2.11
N ASN A 52 -5.50 -8.23 3.43
CA ASN A 52 -6.18 -7.11 4.07
C ASN A 52 -5.32 -5.85 4.00
N LEU A 53 -5.93 -4.71 3.71
CA LEU A 53 -5.30 -3.40 3.62
C LEU A 53 -5.68 -2.54 4.83
N ILE A 54 -4.67 -1.95 5.45
CA ILE A 54 -4.82 -1.02 6.56
C ILE A 54 -4.88 0.39 5.97
N LEU A 55 -6.00 1.10 6.13
CA LEU A 55 -6.10 2.48 5.66
C LEU A 55 -5.17 3.36 6.49
N ALA A 56 -4.32 4.11 5.82
CA ALA A 56 -3.46 5.13 6.39
C ALA A 56 -3.93 6.49 5.87
N ASP A 57 -4.57 7.27 6.74
CA ASP A 57 -4.96 8.64 6.41
C ASP A 57 -3.75 9.59 6.51
N ARG A 58 -3.98 10.87 6.21
CA ARG A 58 -2.91 11.88 6.25
C ARG A 58 -2.22 11.96 7.61
N GLU A 59 -2.97 11.86 8.70
CA GLU A 59 -2.40 11.96 10.04
C GLU A 59 -1.51 10.75 10.33
N GLU A 60 -1.96 9.55 9.97
CA GLU A 60 -1.19 8.32 10.13
C GLU A 60 0.12 8.38 9.33
N VAL A 61 0.09 8.91 8.11
CA VAL A 61 1.26 8.99 7.22
C VAL A 61 2.22 10.11 7.61
N GLU A 62 1.73 11.31 7.91
CA GLU A 62 2.58 12.49 8.12
C GLU A 62 3.03 12.68 9.57
N GLN A 63 2.22 12.22 10.54
CA GLN A 63 2.47 12.47 11.97
C GLN A 63 2.73 11.21 12.78
N LYS A 64 2.26 10.04 12.33
CA LYS A 64 2.38 8.75 13.04
C LYS A 64 3.06 7.68 12.20
N ALA A 65 4.00 8.08 11.35
CA ALA A 65 4.75 7.15 10.49
C ALA A 65 5.46 6.03 11.26
N ASP A 66 5.75 6.23 12.56
CA ASP A 66 6.28 5.19 13.46
C ASP A 66 5.41 3.92 13.48
N HIS A 67 4.09 4.03 13.31
CA HIS A 67 3.21 2.88 13.25
C HIS A 67 3.42 2.05 11.98
N ILE A 68 3.64 2.72 10.84
CA ILE A 68 3.94 2.08 9.55
C ILE A 68 5.34 1.44 9.62
N LEU A 69 6.29 2.13 10.23
CA LEU A 69 7.69 1.70 10.34
C LEU A 69 7.93 0.62 11.40
N LYS A 70 7.03 0.48 12.38
CA LYS A 70 7.14 -0.48 13.47
C LYS A 70 7.47 -1.88 12.93
N ASP A 71 8.51 -2.54 13.41
CA ASP A 71 8.90 -3.91 13.01
C ASP A 71 9.27 -4.08 11.51
N ALA A 72 9.46 -2.98 10.76
CA ALA A 72 9.88 -3.04 9.36
C ALA A 72 11.36 -3.45 9.18
N ASP A 73 12.13 -3.47 10.27
CA ASP A 73 13.50 -4.01 10.36
C ASP A 73 13.53 -5.54 10.44
N VAL A 74 12.51 -6.15 11.07
CA VAL A 74 12.41 -7.60 11.26
C VAL A 74 11.36 -8.30 10.39
N SER A 75 10.44 -7.54 9.77
CA SER A 75 9.38 -8.07 8.91
C SER A 75 9.14 -7.21 7.67
N ASP A 76 8.51 -7.79 6.65
CA ASP A 76 8.21 -7.11 5.40
C ASP A 76 6.88 -6.35 5.47
N VAL A 77 6.93 -5.05 5.18
CA VAL A 77 5.81 -4.11 5.29
C VAL A 77 5.65 -3.40 3.96
N ALA A 78 4.44 -3.36 3.42
CA ALA A 78 4.13 -2.62 2.20
C ALA A 78 3.35 -1.35 2.52
N PHE A 79 3.71 -0.25 1.85
CA PHE A 79 2.99 1.01 1.84
C PHE A 79 2.57 1.32 0.41
N LEU A 80 1.27 1.26 0.16
CA LEU A 80 0.65 1.40 -1.15
C LEU A 80 0.26 2.85 -1.39
N VAL A 81 0.67 3.37 -2.53
CA VAL A 81 0.38 4.74 -2.99
C VAL A 81 -0.36 4.67 -4.32
N VAL A 82 -1.46 5.42 -4.45
CA VAL A 82 -2.17 5.55 -5.73
C VAL A 82 -1.27 6.26 -6.75
N GLY A 83 -1.11 5.68 -7.95
CA GLY A 83 -0.16 6.17 -8.94
C GLY A 83 1.27 5.65 -8.69
N ASP A 84 2.23 6.56 -8.59
CA ASP A 84 3.64 6.28 -8.28
C ASP A 84 4.05 6.97 -6.96
N PRO A 85 4.81 6.33 -6.06
CA PRO A 85 5.15 6.90 -4.76
C PRO A 85 5.95 8.21 -4.79
N PHE A 86 6.68 8.47 -5.88
CA PHE A 86 7.55 9.65 -6.02
C PHE A 86 7.35 10.38 -7.36
N GLY A 87 6.20 10.16 -8.01
CA GLY A 87 5.85 10.67 -9.33
C GLY A 87 6.02 12.18 -9.50
#